data_AF-A0A1Y5RGA7-F1
#
_entry.id   AF-A0A1Y5RGA7-F1
#
_cell.length_a   1.000
_cell.length_b   1.000
_cell.length_c   1.000
_cell.angle_alpha   90.00
_cell.angle_beta   90.00
_cell.angle_gamma   90.00
#
_symmetry.space_group_name_H-M   'P 1'
#
loop_
_entity.id
_entity.type
_entity.pdbx_description
1 polymer ?
#
loop_
_entity_poly.entity_id
_entity_poly.type
_entity_poly.pdbx_seq_one_letter_code
_entity_poly.pdbx_strand_id
1 'polypeptide(L)' 'MIETILLALGLVLFVEGLVFALAPSRLDELVKLIASLPRDTRRLIGLFAMGGGFLLIWLSGAV' A
#
# COMPACT_ATOMS: atom_id res chain seq x y z
N MET A 1 -7.41 -6.59 21.57
CA MET A 1 -6.13 -6.89 20.86
C MET A 1 -6.36 -7.61 19.53
N ILE A 2 -7.06 -8.75 19.50
CA ILE A 2 -7.36 -9.47 18.24
C ILE A 2 -8.24 -8.63 17.29
N GLU A 3 -9.23 -7.91 17.81
CA GLU A 3 -10.11 -7.03 17.02
C GLU A 3 -9.35 -5.98 16.21
N THR A 4 -8.34 -5.34 16.81
CA THR A 4 -7.51 -4.33 16.14
C THR A 4 -6.70 -4.94 14.98
N ILE A 5 -6.20 -6.17 15.16
CA ILE A 5 -5.49 -6.91 14.11
C ILE A 5 -6.44 -7.24 12.96
N LEU A 6 -7.64 -7.74 13.27
CA LEU A 6 -8.66 -8.04 12.27
C LEU A 6 -9.10 -6.78 11.51
N LEU A 7 -9.25 -5.64 12.21
CA LEU A 7 -9.58 -4.37 11.60
C LEU A 7 -8.46 -3.89 10.66
N ALA A 8 -7.20 -3.92 11.10
CA ALA A 8 -6.06 -3.51 10.27
C ALA A 8 -5.94 -4.37 9.00
N LEU A 9 -6.04 -5.70 9.14
CA LEU A 9 -6.04 -6.62 8.01
C LEU A 9 -7.25 -6.39 7.09
N GLY A 10 -8.44 -6.22 7.66
CA GLY A 10 -9.67 -5.96 6.91
C GLY A 10 -9.59 -4.67 6.09
N LEU A 11 -9.03 -3.60 6.67
CA LEU A 11 -8.83 -2.33 5.97
C LEU A 11 -7.83 -2.45 4.82
N VAL A 12 -6.69 -3.12 5.03
CA VAL A 12 -5.69 -3.35 3.97
C VAL A 12 -6.32 -4.14 2.81
N LEU A 13 -6.98 -5.26 3.11
CA LEU A 13 -7.63 -6.09 2.09
C LEU A 13 -8.76 -5.35 1.37
N PHE A 14 -9.55 -4.57 2.09
CA PHE A 14 -10.64 -3.79 1.50
C PHE A 14 -10.09 -2.74 0.53
N VAL A 15 -9.13 -1.92 0.98
CA VAL A 15 -8.55 -0.85 0.16
C VAL A 15 -7.79 -1.40 -1.05
N GLU A 16 -6.98 -2.45 -0.89
CA GLU A 16 -6.30 -3.10 -2.02
C GLU A 16 -7.30 -3.75 -2.99
N GLY A 17 -8.29 -4.45 -2.45
CA GLY A 17 -9.36 -5.10 -3.21
C GLY A 17 -10.19 -4.12 -4.04
N LEU A 18 -10.40 -2.89 -3.57
CA LEU A 18 -11.09 -1.85 -4.35
C LEU A 18 -10.38 -1.54 -5.66
N VAL A 19 -9.05 -1.51 -5.67
CA VAL A 19 -8.30 -1.25 -6.91
C VAL A 19 -8.52 -2.39 -7.91
N PHE A 20 -8.51 -3.65 -7.44
CA PHE A 20 -8.80 -4.83 -8.25
C PHE A 20 -10.25 -4.86 -8.76
N ALA A 21 -11.22 -4.51 -7.91
CA ALA A 21 -12.64 -4.60 -8.24
C ALA A 21 -13.14 -3.45 -9.13
N LEU A 22 -12.70 -2.21 -8.85
CA LEU A 22 -13.24 -1.01 -9.50
C LEU A 22 -12.43 -0.56 -10.73
N ALA A 23 -11.13 -0.85 -10.78
CA ALA A 23 -10.25 -0.35 -11.83
C ALA A 23 -9.20 -1.37 -12.30
N PRO A 24 -9.61 -2.60 -12.69
CA PRO A 24 -8.69 -3.67 -13.10
C PRO A 24 -7.79 -3.27 -14.28
N SER A 25 -8.31 -2.53 -15.27
CA SER A 25 -7.51 -2.07 -16.42
C SER A 25 -6.43 -1.06 -16.03
N ARG A 26 -6.65 -0.25 -14.99
CA ARG A 26 -5.66 0.71 -14.49
C ARG A 26 -4.54 0.00 -13.74
N LEU A 27 -4.81 -1.14 -13.11
CA LEU A 27 -3.76 -1.96 -12.50
C LEU A 27 -2.77 -2.44 -13.53
N ASP A 28 -3.23 -2.92 -14.69
CA ASP A 28 -2.33 -3.38 -15.75
C ASP A 28 -1.41 -2.26 -16.25
N GLU A 29 -1.95 -1.04 -16.41
CA GLU A 29 -1.17 0.14 -16.78
C GLU A 29 -0.16 0.52 -15.70
N LEU A 30 -0.57 0.52 -14.43
CA LEU A 30 0.30 0.80 -13.29
C LEU A 30 1.43 -0.22 -13.16
N VAL A 31 1.13 -1.51 -13.34
CA VAL A 31 2.13 -2.58 -13.29
C VAL A 31 3.14 -2.41 -14.43
N LYS A 32 2.69 -2.10 -15.65
CA LYS A 32 3.60 -1.82 -16.78
C LYS A 32 4.47 -0.58 -16.52
N LEU A 33 3.91 0.46 -15.93
CA LEU A 33 4.63 1.67 -15.56
C LEU A 33 5.68 1.39 -14.47
N ILE A 34 5.33 0.67 -13.41
CA ILE A 34 6.30 0.28 -12.37
C ILE A 34 7.37 -0.65 -12.96
N ALA A 35 6.99 -1.53 -13.88
CA ALA A 35 7.90 -2.44 -14.56
C ALA A 35 8.87 -1.76 -15.53
N SER A 36 8.60 -0.52 -15.98
CA SER A 36 9.55 0.26 -16.79
C SER A 36 10.54 1.07 -15.95
N LEU A 37 10.29 1.27 -14.65
CA LEU A 37 11.17 2.00 -13.75
C LEU A 37 12.46 1.22 -13.43
N PRO A 38 13.61 1.88 -13.23
CA PRO A 38 14.82 1.26 -12.68
C PRO A 38 14.58 0.62 -11.30
N ARG A 39 15.34 -0.42 -10.96
CA ARG A 39 15.21 -1.11 -9.66
C ARG A 39 15.35 -0.17 -8.47
N ASP A 40 16.29 0.77 -8.53
CA ASP A 40 16.54 1.71 -7.44
C ASP A 40 15.33 2.64 -7.21
N THR A 41 14.70 3.12 -8.28
CA THR A 41 13.48 3.93 -8.19
C THR A 41 12.34 3.15 -7.56
N ARG A 42 12.14 1.88 -7.95
CA ARG A 42 11.12 1.01 -7.33
C ARG A 42 11.38 0.82 -5.84
N ARG A 43 12.65 0.65 -5.45
CA ARG A 43 13.05 0.52 -4.05
C ARG A 43 12.77 1.79 -3.26
N LEU A 44 13.09 2.96 -3.83
CA LEU A 44 12.81 4.25 -3.19
C LEU A 44 11.32 4.47 -2.98
N ILE A 45 10.47 4.18 -3.98
CA ILE A 45 9.01 4.27 -3.85
C ILE A 45 8.53 3.38 -2.69
N GLY A 46 9.00 2.14 -2.62
CA GLY A 46 8.67 1.23 -1.52
C GLY A 46 9.12 1.74 -0.16
N LEU A 47 10.34 2.28 -0.06
CA LEU A 47 10.87 2.87 1.18
C LEU A 47 10.06 4.10 1.62
N PHE A 48 9.66 4.97 0.69
CA PHE A 48 8.80 6.11 1.01
C PHE A 48 7.41 5.67 1.47
N ALA A 49 6.79 4.69 0.80
CA ALA A 49 5.49 4.16 1.21
C ALA A 49 5.56 3.52 2.60
N MET A 50 6.57 2.69 2.86
CA MET A 50 6.78 2.05 4.16
C MET A 50 7.08 3.06 5.27
N GLY A 51 8.03 3.98 5.03
CA GLY A 51 8.42 5.00 6.00
C GLY A 51 7.31 6.00 6.28
N GLY A 52 6.59 6.44 5.25
CA GLY A 52 5.43 7.31 5.38
C GLY A 52 4.28 6.65 6.13
N GLY A 53 3.96 5.40 5.81
CA GLY A 53 2.95 4.62 6.53
C GLY A 53 3.31 4.45 8.01
N PHE A 54 4.57 4.09 8.30
CA PHE A 54 5.06 4.01 9.67
C PHE A 54 4.97 5.36 10.41
N LEU A 55 5.37 6.46 9.78
CA LEU A 55 5.26 7.80 10.36
C LEU A 55 3.81 8.17 10.69
N LEU A 56 2.86 7.86 9.81
CA LEU A 56 1.44 8.10 10.07
C LEU A 56 0.92 7.28 11.26
N ILE A 57 1.30 6.00 11.35
CA ILE A 57 0.95 5.13 12.48
C ILE A 57 1.54 5.70 13.78
N TRP A 58 2.80 6.10 13.77
CA TRP A 58 3.47 6.69 14.93
C TRP A 58 2.79 8.01 15.36
N LEU A 59 2.49 8.90 14.41
CA LEU A 59 1.79 10.16 14.70
C LEU A 59 0.36 9.95 15.23
N SER A 60 -0.28 8.82 14.91
CA SER A 60 -1.60 8.48 15.47
C SER A 60 -1.56 8.10 16.97
N GLY A 61 -0.36 7.89 17.53
CA GLY A 61 -0.17 7.43 18.91
C GLY A 61 -0.51 5.95 19.12
N ALA A 62 -0.71 5.19 18.04
CA ALA A 62 -0.97 3.75 18.08
C ALA A 62 0.30 2.91 18.35
N VAL A 63 1.48 3.51 18.16
CA VAL A 63 2.82 2.97 18.44
C VAL A 63 3.56 4.00 19.27
#